data_AF-A0A918AFA3-F1
#
_entry.id   AF-A0A918AFA3-F1
#
_cell.length_a   1.000
_cell.length_b   1.000
_cell.length_c   1.000
_cell.angle_alpha   90.00
_cell.angle_beta   90.00
_cell.angle_gamma   90.00
#
_symmetry.space_group_name_H-M   'P 1'
#
loop_
_entity.id
_entity.type
_entity.pdbx_description
1 polymer ?
#
loop_
_entity_poly.entity_id
_entity_poly.type
_entity_poly.pdbx_seq_one_letter_code
_entity_poly.pdbx_strand_id
1 'polypeptide(L)'
;MRDLDVVRERLRAHHPPSRPPGPDGTWPDIDYADRDGGLFRPLEHLRRALGLPAPDRLRALEAWRRLAPRSHNRWFNEIGAPRLVGDALLDLDLTPEQRATWGRWLAASAGPVEPTGLDLVRAQGVVLRRGLVEDAPELVARAVDRMSEALRRTGGEGIQDDMSFHRHGPVPHAGGHGHALACELALWVHAVHGTPWAFGPREVRRLVDFLLDGQQWAVHGGGFDFTVMGDDVGRAEAHRATADLRTTVLRLLEADAPRHGELVAFDDRLAGRGAPLVGTRYYPRSGYLVHRRPGWSVSVRMSSPRTATSDTATSGGASGGNPRGRHLADGVAAVRVGDQAEDGYRAVLPVWDWARLPGVTAELGRSLTPRPAGARGAGEATGWSDGRHGVAALRLAGVDGFTEGWKAWFCFDDVVVALGAGITAPDARNPVVTTIDQRLADHGGIVYLPLSPGHFSGVEQRTGSWRDIGGTGSPRLLEADVFTIGFDHGPGPRDASYACAIVPGPHLPEVEVLANTVARQAVRCGGVVLERP
;
A
#
# COMPACT_ATOMS: atom_id res chain seq x y z
N MET A 1 -30.06 6.30 -25.47
CA MET A 1 -28.65 5.88 -25.58
C MET A 1 -28.62 4.37 -25.39
N ARG A 2 -27.95 3.59 -26.25
CA ARG A 2 -27.83 2.14 -26.00
C ARG A 2 -26.98 1.94 -24.74
N ASP A 3 -27.21 0.89 -23.96
CA ASP A 3 -26.48 0.67 -22.70
C ASP A 3 -24.96 0.66 -22.89
N LEU A 4 -24.46 0.11 -24.02
CA LEU A 4 -23.03 0.15 -24.36
C LEU A 4 -22.49 1.57 -24.56
N ASP A 5 -23.29 2.48 -25.12
CA ASP A 5 -22.91 3.87 -25.34
C ASP A 5 -22.78 4.63 -24.00
N VAL A 6 -23.60 4.29 -23.00
CA VAL A 6 -23.48 4.81 -21.62
C VAL A 6 -22.12 4.42 -21.03
N VAL A 7 -21.73 3.15 -21.17
CA VAL A 7 -20.45 2.65 -20.65
C VAL A 7 -19.27 3.29 -21.38
N ARG A 8 -19.35 3.44 -22.71
CA ARG A 8 -18.30 4.15 -23.49
C ARG A 8 -18.11 5.57 -22.98
N GLU A 9 -19.20 6.33 -22.83
CA GLU A 9 -19.16 7.72 -22.37
C GLU A 9 -18.46 7.86 -21.01
N ARG A 10 -18.78 7.00 -20.05
CA ARG A 10 -18.15 7.03 -18.72
C ARG A 10 -16.68 6.58 -18.69
N LEU A 11 -16.25 5.84 -19.70
CA LEU A 11 -14.84 5.45 -19.87
C LEU A 11 -14.04 6.47 -20.68
N ARG A 12 -14.69 7.46 -21.30
CA ARG A 12 -13.98 8.52 -22.01
C ARG A 12 -13.13 9.30 -21.03
N ALA A 13 -11.82 9.30 -21.28
CA ALA A 13 -10.87 10.10 -20.54
C ALA A 13 -10.36 11.24 -21.42
N HIS A 14 -10.24 12.44 -20.84
CA HIS A 14 -9.58 13.54 -21.52
C HIS A 14 -8.07 13.32 -21.50
N HIS A 15 -7.46 13.19 -22.68
CA HIS A 15 -6.02 13.07 -22.83
C HIS A 15 -5.42 14.39 -23.35
N PRO A 16 -4.24 14.81 -22.84
CA PRO A 16 -3.58 15.98 -23.39
C PRO A 16 -3.26 15.76 -24.88
N PRO A 17 -3.41 16.81 -25.71
CA PRO A 17 -3.16 16.70 -27.14
C PRO A 17 -1.71 16.28 -27.40
N SER A 18 -1.53 15.37 -28.35
CA SER A 18 -0.22 14.84 -28.73
C SER A 18 0.21 15.31 -30.12
N ARG A 19 1.53 15.38 -30.34
CA ARG A 19 2.08 15.69 -31.67
C ARG A 19 1.74 14.56 -32.66
N PRO A 20 1.29 14.87 -33.89
CA PRO A 20 1.01 13.86 -34.91
C PRO A 20 2.21 12.94 -35.17
N PRO A 21 1.98 11.64 -35.44
CA PRO A 21 3.02 10.71 -35.83
C PRO A 21 3.48 10.97 -37.27
N GLY A 22 4.59 10.34 -37.67
CA GLY A 22 5.05 10.31 -39.05
C GLY A 22 4.05 9.63 -40.00
N PRO A 23 4.35 9.62 -41.32
CA PRO A 23 3.48 9.02 -42.33
C PRO A 23 3.22 7.53 -42.12
N ASP A 24 4.16 6.81 -41.50
CA ASP A 24 4.04 5.39 -41.17
C ASP A 24 3.31 5.13 -39.84
N GLY A 25 2.89 6.17 -39.13
CA GLY A 25 2.23 6.11 -37.83
C GLY A 25 3.18 6.01 -36.63
N THR A 26 4.49 6.18 -36.82
CA THR A 26 5.48 6.08 -35.72
C THR A 26 6.04 7.45 -35.30
N TRP A 27 6.67 7.48 -34.13
CA TRP A 27 7.53 8.58 -33.69
C TRP A 27 8.99 8.12 -33.63
N PRO A 28 9.94 8.92 -34.18
CA PRO A 28 11.35 8.52 -34.29
C PRO A 28 12.11 8.53 -32.97
N ASP A 29 11.58 9.17 -31.92
CA ASP A 29 12.18 9.24 -30.59
C ASP A 29 11.83 8.02 -29.71
N ILE A 30 11.04 7.06 -30.22
CA ILE A 30 10.66 5.85 -29.51
C ILE A 30 11.45 4.67 -30.08
N ASP A 31 12.19 3.99 -29.20
CA ASP A 31 12.84 2.72 -29.54
C ASP A 31 11.83 1.56 -29.42
N TYR A 32 11.30 1.09 -30.54
CA TYR A 32 10.33 -0.02 -30.59
C TYR A 32 10.96 -1.41 -30.42
N ALA A 33 12.30 -1.51 -30.48
CA ALA A 33 13.02 -2.76 -30.23
C ALA A 33 13.23 -3.02 -28.74
N ASP A 34 13.08 -2.00 -27.88
CA ASP A 34 13.18 -2.13 -26.43
C ASP A 34 12.24 -3.22 -25.89
N ARG A 35 12.79 -4.08 -25.03
CA ARG A 35 12.15 -5.22 -24.37
C ARG A 35 12.19 -5.11 -22.85
N ASP A 36 12.65 -4.00 -22.29
CA ASP A 36 12.88 -3.82 -20.86
C ASP A 36 11.65 -4.21 -20.02
N GLY A 37 11.90 -4.94 -18.93
CA GLY A 37 10.87 -5.48 -18.05
C GLY A 37 10.35 -4.49 -17.00
N GLY A 38 11.09 -3.42 -16.73
CA GLY A 38 10.72 -2.41 -15.74
C GLY A 38 10.23 -1.08 -16.31
N LEU A 39 10.88 -0.61 -17.37
CA LEU A 39 10.53 0.59 -18.11
C LEU A 39 10.29 0.19 -19.56
N PHE A 40 9.11 -0.36 -19.86
CA PHE A 40 8.73 -0.66 -21.24
C PHE A 40 8.43 0.62 -22.02
N ARG A 41 9.49 1.29 -22.50
CA ARG A 41 9.44 2.58 -23.20
C ARG A 41 8.53 2.60 -24.44
N PRO A 42 8.41 1.52 -25.24
CA PRO A 42 7.48 1.49 -26.37
C PRO A 42 6.05 1.84 -25.99
N LEU A 43 5.63 1.58 -24.74
CA LEU A 43 4.28 1.91 -24.27
C LEU A 43 3.93 3.40 -24.42
N GLU A 44 4.93 4.28 -24.47
CA GLU A 44 4.75 5.71 -24.74
C GLU A 44 4.06 5.99 -26.09
N HIS A 45 4.26 5.12 -27.09
CA HIS A 45 3.56 5.22 -28.37
C HIS A 45 2.04 5.21 -28.18
N LEU A 46 1.53 4.29 -27.35
CA LEU A 46 0.10 4.16 -27.07
C LEU A 46 -0.42 5.31 -26.21
N ARG A 47 0.41 5.82 -25.28
CA ARG A 47 0.06 7.00 -24.47
C ARG A 47 -0.11 8.24 -25.35
N ARG A 48 0.77 8.45 -26.32
CA ARG A 48 0.64 9.54 -27.31
C ARG A 48 -0.56 9.35 -28.22
N ALA A 49 -0.84 8.10 -28.64
CA ALA A 49 -1.99 7.81 -29.49
C ALA A 49 -3.33 8.24 -28.86
N LEU A 50 -3.49 8.09 -27.53
CA LEU A 50 -4.70 8.53 -26.81
C LEU A 50 -4.99 10.03 -26.96
N GLY A 51 -3.95 10.86 -27.12
CA GLY A 51 -4.07 12.31 -27.30
C GLY A 51 -4.25 12.76 -28.76
N LEU A 52 -4.35 11.84 -29.73
CA LEU A 52 -4.52 12.17 -31.15
C LEU A 52 -6.00 12.20 -31.57
N PRO A 53 -6.43 13.07 -32.48
CA PRO A 53 -7.71 12.93 -33.16
C PRO A 53 -7.67 11.83 -34.23
N ALA A 54 -8.84 11.43 -34.75
CA ALA A 54 -8.90 10.69 -36.01
C ALA A 54 -8.50 11.60 -37.19
N PRO A 55 -7.83 11.09 -38.25
CA PRO A 55 -7.45 9.69 -38.49
C PRO A 55 -6.09 9.29 -37.89
N ASP A 56 -5.33 10.25 -37.35
CA ASP A 56 -3.95 10.04 -36.87
C ASP A 56 -3.86 9.01 -35.75
N ARG A 57 -4.85 8.98 -34.85
CA ARG A 57 -4.97 7.97 -33.80
C ARG A 57 -4.99 6.55 -34.38
N LEU A 58 -5.85 6.31 -35.37
CA LEU A 58 -5.99 4.99 -35.97
C LEU A 58 -4.71 4.57 -36.70
N ARG A 59 -4.06 5.50 -37.41
CA ARG A 59 -2.77 5.27 -38.06
C ARG A 59 -1.67 4.89 -37.05
N ALA A 60 -1.62 5.54 -35.90
CA ALA A 60 -0.69 5.18 -34.83
C ALA A 60 -0.98 3.76 -34.30
N LEU A 61 -2.24 3.44 -33.98
CA LEU A 61 -2.63 2.10 -33.54
C LEU A 61 -2.25 1.02 -34.56
N GLU A 62 -2.48 1.27 -35.85
CA GLU A 62 -2.07 0.35 -36.92
C GLU A 62 -0.56 0.14 -36.97
N ALA A 63 0.24 1.19 -36.73
CA ALA A 63 1.69 1.08 -36.60
C ALA A 63 2.08 0.22 -35.39
N TRP A 64 1.45 0.40 -34.22
CA TRP A 64 1.66 -0.46 -33.06
C TRP A 64 1.39 -1.93 -33.37
N ARG A 65 0.25 -2.22 -34.01
CA ARG A 65 -0.12 -3.59 -34.40
C ARG A 65 0.88 -4.19 -35.39
N ARG A 66 1.36 -3.40 -36.35
CA ARG A 66 2.34 -3.83 -37.37
C ARG A 66 3.71 -4.11 -36.75
N LEU A 67 4.18 -3.26 -35.84
CA LEU A 67 5.50 -3.39 -35.20
C LEU A 67 5.52 -4.45 -34.09
N ALA A 68 4.35 -4.73 -33.49
CA ALA A 68 4.16 -5.69 -32.40
C ALA A 68 5.24 -5.63 -31.29
N PRO A 69 5.49 -4.46 -30.66
CA PRO A 69 6.46 -4.38 -29.56
C PRO A 69 6.05 -5.29 -28.39
N ARG A 70 7.03 -5.91 -27.72
CA ARG A 70 6.82 -6.79 -26.57
C ARG A 70 7.80 -6.46 -25.45
N SER A 71 7.39 -6.57 -24.19
CA SER A 71 8.29 -6.52 -23.04
C SER A 71 8.66 -7.93 -22.58
N HIS A 72 9.80 -8.10 -21.92
CA HIS A 72 10.08 -9.31 -21.13
C HIS A 72 9.12 -9.47 -19.94
N ASN A 73 8.53 -8.37 -19.46
CA ASN A 73 7.47 -8.41 -18.47
C ASN A 73 6.11 -8.60 -19.14
N ARG A 74 5.50 -9.77 -18.89
CA ARG A 74 4.20 -10.14 -19.44
C ARG A 74 3.09 -9.15 -19.12
N TRP A 75 3.15 -8.44 -17.99
CA TRP A 75 2.11 -7.50 -17.58
C TRP A 75 1.89 -6.40 -18.63
N PHE A 76 2.97 -5.86 -19.21
CA PHE A 76 2.85 -4.86 -20.26
C PHE A 76 2.18 -5.42 -21.52
N ASN A 77 2.43 -6.69 -21.83
CA ASN A 77 1.92 -7.36 -23.04
C ASN A 77 0.45 -7.75 -22.90
N GLU A 78 0.06 -8.21 -21.71
CA GLU A 78 -1.24 -8.84 -21.45
C GLU A 78 -2.28 -7.84 -20.92
N ILE A 79 -1.82 -6.80 -20.21
CA ILE A 79 -2.67 -5.80 -19.55
C ILE A 79 -2.33 -4.39 -20.02
N GLY A 80 -1.05 -4.00 -19.90
CA GLY A 80 -0.61 -2.61 -20.10
C GLY A 80 -0.97 -2.04 -21.47
N ALA A 81 -0.44 -2.63 -22.54
CA ALA A 81 -0.70 -2.21 -23.91
C ALA A 81 -2.16 -2.47 -24.36
N PRO A 82 -2.77 -3.65 -24.11
CA PRO A 82 -4.14 -3.91 -24.52
C PRO A 82 -5.18 -2.96 -23.90
N ARG A 83 -4.97 -2.54 -22.66
CA ARG A 83 -5.81 -1.53 -22.01
C ARG A 83 -5.78 -0.20 -22.76
N LEU A 84 -4.59 0.31 -23.08
CA LEU A 84 -4.43 1.58 -23.79
C LEU A 84 -4.96 1.51 -25.23
N VAL A 85 -4.76 0.37 -25.92
CA VAL A 85 -5.35 0.15 -27.24
C VAL A 85 -6.87 0.15 -27.16
N GLY A 86 -7.46 -0.57 -26.20
CA GLY A 86 -8.90 -0.58 -26.01
C GLY A 86 -9.47 0.80 -25.72
N ASP A 87 -8.84 1.58 -24.83
CA ASP A 87 -9.22 2.97 -24.54
C ASP A 87 -9.18 3.85 -25.81
N ALA A 88 -8.11 3.74 -26.62
CA ALA A 88 -7.94 4.54 -27.82
C ALA A 88 -8.99 4.24 -28.91
N LEU A 89 -9.57 3.05 -28.90
CA LEU A 89 -10.57 2.59 -29.89
C LEU A 89 -12.00 3.01 -29.54
N LEU A 90 -12.34 3.31 -28.28
CA LEU A 90 -13.73 3.49 -27.82
C LEU A 90 -14.49 4.61 -28.56
N ASP A 91 -13.77 5.62 -29.01
CA ASP A 91 -14.34 6.83 -29.64
C ASP A 91 -14.05 6.95 -31.14
N LEU A 92 -13.48 5.90 -31.74
CA LEU A 92 -13.22 5.87 -33.18
C LEU A 92 -14.43 5.29 -33.92
N ASP A 93 -14.77 5.92 -35.05
CA ASP A 93 -15.70 5.32 -36.00
C ASP A 93 -14.97 4.28 -36.85
N LEU A 94 -15.15 3.01 -36.48
CA LEU A 94 -14.46 1.88 -37.09
C LEU A 94 -15.34 1.17 -38.12
N THR A 95 -14.76 0.74 -39.25
CA THR A 95 -15.47 -0.17 -40.16
C THR A 95 -15.69 -1.54 -39.48
N PRO A 96 -16.66 -2.35 -39.94
CA PRO A 96 -16.84 -3.72 -39.43
C PRO A 96 -15.55 -4.56 -39.46
N GLU A 97 -14.73 -4.42 -40.49
CA GLU A 97 -13.45 -5.12 -40.64
C GLU A 97 -12.42 -4.64 -39.61
N GLN A 98 -12.38 -3.34 -39.34
CA GLN A 98 -11.52 -2.76 -38.31
C GLN A 98 -11.93 -3.22 -36.91
N ARG A 99 -13.25 -3.22 -36.60
CA ARG A 99 -13.78 -3.76 -35.33
C ARG A 99 -13.38 -5.21 -35.14
N ALA A 100 -13.62 -6.06 -36.13
CA ALA A 100 -13.27 -7.48 -36.07
C ALA A 100 -11.74 -7.71 -35.93
N THR A 101 -10.93 -6.87 -36.58
CA THR A 101 -9.47 -6.94 -36.50
C THR A 101 -8.97 -6.59 -35.10
N TRP A 102 -9.45 -5.48 -34.53
CA TRP A 102 -9.05 -5.04 -33.20
C TRP A 102 -9.61 -5.92 -32.10
N GLY A 103 -10.83 -6.43 -32.28
CA GLY A 103 -11.44 -7.41 -31.38
C GLY A 103 -10.61 -8.69 -31.27
N ARG A 104 -10.17 -9.25 -32.40
CA ARG A 104 -9.22 -10.39 -32.41
C ARG A 104 -7.88 -10.06 -31.76
N TRP A 105 -7.35 -8.85 -31.98
CA TRP A 105 -6.08 -8.43 -31.38
C TRP A 105 -6.17 -8.34 -29.85
N LEU A 106 -7.25 -7.75 -29.32
CA LEU A 106 -7.52 -7.69 -27.88
C LEU A 106 -7.78 -9.08 -27.29
N ALA A 107 -8.43 -9.98 -28.02
CA ALA A 107 -8.61 -11.36 -27.60
C ALA A 107 -7.27 -12.09 -27.47
N ALA A 108 -6.37 -11.89 -28.42
CA ALA A 108 -5.07 -12.53 -28.49
C ALA A 108 -4.05 -11.99 -27.46
N SER A 109 -4.38 -10.93 -26.72
CA SER A 109 -3.52 -10.41 -25.67
C SER A 109 -3.68 -11.14 -24.34
N ALA A 110 -4.71 -11.99 -24.18
CA ALA A 110 -4.87 -12.79 -22.98
C ALA A 110 -3.68 -13.76 -22.81
N GLY A 111 -3.05 -13.72 -21.64
CA GLY A 111 -1.96 -14.62 -21.28
C GLY A 111 -2.43 -16.05 -21.00
N PRO A 112 -1.51 -17.03 -20.94
CA PRO A 112 -1.84 -18.43 -20.68
C PRO A 112 -2.15 -18.74 -19.20
N VAL A 113 -1.88 -17.79 -18.29
CA VAL A 113 -2.08 -17.96 -16.85
C VAL A 113 -3.34 -17.25 -16.42
N GLU A 114 -4.24 -17.98 -15.75
CA GLU A 114 -5.47 -17.39 -15.22
C GLU A 114 -5.13 -16.33 -14.15
N PRO A 115 -5.54 -15.07 -14.33
CA PRO A 115 -5.22 -14.01 -13.40
C PRO A 115 -6.12 -14.07 -12.15
N THR A 116 -5.63 -13.54 -11.04
CA THR A 116 -6.37 -13.44 -9.77
C THR A 116 -6.27 -12.02 -9.19
N GLY A 117 -7.17 -11.68 -8.26
CA GLY A 117 -7.13 -10.39 -7.56
C GLY A 117 -7.11 -9.18 -8.49
N LEU A 118 -6.14 -8.28 -8.30
CA LEU A 118 -5.96 -7.08 -9.13
C LEU A 118 -5.72 -7.42 -10.60
N ASP A 119 -4.91 -8.44 -10.89
CA ASP A 119 -4.58 -8.83 -12.26
C ASP A 119 -5.84 -9.36 -12.97
N LEU A 120 -6.75 -10.03 -12.25
CA LEU A 120 -8.04 -10.47 -12.79
C LEU A 120 -8.87 -9.26 -13.23
N VAL A 121 -9.05 -8.28 -12.34
CA VAL A 121 -9.87 -7.09 -12.65
C VAL A 121 -9.31 -6.34 -13.86
N ARG A 122 -7.99 -6.18 -13.93
CA ARG A 122 -7.32 -5.50 -15.06
C ARG A 122 -7.45 -6.27 -16.37
N ALA A 123 -7.25 -7.59 -16.35
CA ALA A 123 -7.40 -8.43 -17.53
C ALA A 123 -8.86 -8.42 -18.04
N GLN A 124 -9.83 -8.53 -17.13
CA GLN A 124 -11.25 -8.43 -17.51
C GLN A 124 -11.61 -7.02 -18.00
N GLY A 125 -10.88 -5.99 -17.57
CA GLY A 125 -11.02 -4.63 -18.10
C GLY A 125 -10.64 -4.54 -19.59
N VAL A 126 -9.74 -5.40 -20.08
CA VAL A 126 -9.43 -5.55 -21.51
C VAL A 126 -10.56 -6.28 -22.23
N VAL A 127 -11.11 -7.34 -21.63
CA VAL A 127 -12.26 -8.09 -22.17
C VAL A 127 -13.49 -7.19 -22.31
N LEU A 128 -13.75 -6.34 -21.32
CA LEU A 128 -14.86 -5.38 -21.36
C LEU A 128 -14.68 -4.36 -22.49
N ARG A 129 -13.49 -3.76 -22.61
CA ARG A 129 -13.16 -2.86 -23.74
C ARG A 129 -13.33 -3.55 -25.08
N ARG A 130 -12.93 -4.81 -25.21
CA ARG A 130 -13.18 -5.61 -26.42
C ARG A 130 -14.69 -5.74 -26.69
N GLY A 131 -15.49 -6.04 -25.67
CA GLY A 131 -16.96 -6.06 -25.79
C GLY A 131 -17.52 -4.73 -26.30
N LEU A 132 -16.98 -3.60 -25.85
CA LEU A 132 -17.34 -2.27 -26.35
C LEU A 132 -16.83 -2.02 -27.78
N VAL A 133 -15.68 -2.54 -28.20
CA VAL A 133 -15.20 -2.36 -29.58
C VAL A 133 -15.99 -3.20 -30.58
N GLU A 134 -16.41 -4.41 -30.17
CA GLU A 134 -17.13 -5.37 -31.00
C GLU A 134 -18.67 -5.23 -30.93
N ASP A 135 -19.21 -4.30 -30.14
CA ASP A 135 -20.65 -4.20 -29.84
C ASP A 135 -21.23 -5.52 -29.28
N ALA A 136 -20.46 -6.20 -28.43
CA ALA A 136 -20.72 -7.55 -27.90
C ALA A 136 -21.10 -7.50 -26.39
N PRO A 137 -22.39 -7.32 -26.05
CA PRO A 137 -22.85 -7.14 -24.66
C PRO A 137 -22.59 -8.35 -23.74
N GLU A 138 -22.52 -9.56 -24.29
CA GLU A 138 -22.19 -10.78 -23.57
C GLU A 138 -20.74 -10.79 -23.04
N LEU A 139 -19.81 -10.15 -23.75
CA LEU A 139 -18.43 -9.99 -23.27
C LEU A 139 -18.36 -9.00 -22.11
N VAL A 140 -19.18 -7.94 -22.15
CA VAL A 140 -19.30 -6.97 -21.05
C VAL A 140 -19.86 -7.65 -19.80
N ALA A 141 -20.98 -8.38 -19.95
CA ALA A 141 -21.59 -9.14 -18.85
C ALA A 141 -20.59 -10.10 -18.19
N ARG A 142 -19.92 -10.94 -19.01
CA ARG A 142 -18.93 -11.90 -18.52
C ARG A 142 -17.76 -11.23 -17.80
N ALA A 143 -17.28 -10.10 -18.32
CA ALA A 143 -16.18 -9.37 -17.70
C ALA A 143 -16.57 -8.86 -16.30
N VAL A 144 -17.76 -8.27 -16.14
CA VAL A 144 -18.26 -7.79 -14.85
C VAL A 144 -18.44 -8.94 -13.85
N ASP A 145 -19.02 -10.06 -14.29
CA ASP A 145 -19.20 -11.25 -13.43
C ASP A 145 -17.85 -11.76 -12.91
N ARG A 146 -16.84 -11.83 -13.79
CA ARG A 146 -15.48 -12.25 -13.42
C ARG A 146 -14.80 -11.24 -12.49
N MET A 147 -14.94 -9.94 -12.73
CA MET A 147 -14.38 -8.90 -11.84
C MET A 147 -14.96 -9.00 -10.41
N SER A 148 -16.25 -9.33 -10.29
CA SER A 148 -16.96 -9.45 -9.01
C SER A 148 -16.38 -10.54 -8.10
N GLU A 149 -15.65 -11.51 -8.65
CA GLU A 149 -14.97 -12.54 -7.85
C GLU A 149 -13.84 -11.97 -7.00
N ALA A 150 -13.18 -10.90 -7.45
CA ALA A 150 -12.09 -10.24 -6.71
C ALA A 150 -12.57 -9.56 -5.41
N LEU A 151 -13.88 -9.36 -5.25
CA LEU A 151 -14.50 -8.81 -4.04
C LEU A 151 -14.76 -9.86 -2.96
N ARG A 152 -14.57 -11.15 -3.26
CA ARG A 152 -14.76 -12.23 -2.29
C ARG A 152 -13.63 -12.22 -1.26
N ARG A 153 -14.01 -12.48 0.00
CA ARG A 153 -13.04 -12.68 1.07
C ARG A 153 -12.29 -13.99 0.83
N THR A 154 -11.01 -14.02 1.19
CA THR A 154 -10.15 -15.20 1.02
C THR A 154 -9.34 -15.47 2.28
N GLY A 155 -8.89 -16.72 2.44
CA GLY A 155 -7.89 -17.09 3.44
C GLY A 155 -6.44 -16.98 2.94
N GLY A 156 -6.24 -16.58 1.68
CA GLY A 156 -4.95 -16.49 0.98
C GLY A 156 -4.70 -15.07 0.49
N GLU A 157 -4.29 -14.88 -0.77
CA GLU A 157 -4.19 -13.54 -1.36
C GLU A 157 -5.56 -12.90 -1.60
N GLY A 158 -5.65 -11.57 -1.46
CA GLY A 158 -6.88 -10.81 -1.62
C GLY A 158 -7.40 -10.21 -0.31
N ILE A 159 -8.70 -9.87 -0.32
CA ILE A 159 -9.39 -9.28 0.83
C ILE A 159 -9.57 -10.37 1.90
N GLN A 160 -9.09 -10.12 3.11
CA GLN A 160 -9.18 -11.02 4.25
C GLN A 160 -10.52 -10.86 4.99
N ASP A 161 -10.85 -11.79 5.88
CA ASP A 161 -12.08 -11.72 6.69
C ASP A 161 -12.13 -10.50 7.64
N ASP A 162 -10.98 -9.99 8.06
CA ASP A 162 -10.86 -8.78 8.89
C ASP A 162 -10.80 -7.47 8.07
N MET A 163 -11.04 -7.56 6.76
CA MET A 163 -10.97 -6.47 5.76
C MET A 163 -9.57 -5.95 5.46
N SER A 164 -8.52 -6.59 5.99
CA SER A 164 -7.16 -6.33 5.50
C SER A 164 -6.95 -6.94 4.11
N PHE A 165 -5.86 -6.59 3.42
CA PHE A 165 -5.58 -7.07 2.06
C PHE A 165 -4.18 -7.66 1.96
N HIS A 166 -4.06 -8.85 1.36
CA HIS A 166 -2.78 -9.55 1.17
C HIS A 166 -2.41 -9.75 -0.30
N ARG A 167 -1.12 -9.67 -0.62
CA ARG A 167 -0.54 -10.08 -1.91
C ARG A 167 0.83 -10.74 -1.66
N HIS A 168 1.30 -11.55 -2.60
CA HIS A 168 2.57 -12.29 -2.51
C HIS A 168 2.62 -13.18 -1.25
N GLY A 169 1.58 -13.98 -1.09
CA GLY A 169 1.29 -14.68 0.16
C GLY A 169 0.68 -13.75 1.21
N PRO A 170 0.97 -13.93 2.51
CA PRO A 170 0.33 -13.18 3.60
C PRO A 170 1.06 -11.86 3.92
N VAL A 171 1.41 -11.08 2.88
CA VAL A 171 2.01 -9.74 3.04
C VAL A 171 0.91 -8.69 2.96
N PRO A 172 0.71 -7.85 4.01
CA PRO A 172 -0.23 -6.74 3.97
C PRO A 172 0.11 -5.72 2.88
N HIS A 173 -0.88 -5.43 2.04
CA HIS A 173 -0.73 -4.61 0.84
C HIS A 173 -1.88 -3.62 0.67
N ALA A 174 -2.45 -3.14 1.79
CA ALA A 174 -3.57 -2.21 1.80
C ALA A 174 -3.31 -0.95 0.96
N GLY A 175 -2.07 -0.42 1.01
CA GLY A 175 -1.65 0.77 0.27
C GLY A 175 -0.98 0.53 -1.08
N GLY A 176 -0.73 -0.74 -1.46
CA GLY A 176 -0.19 -1.09 -2.78
C GLY A 176 -1.27 -1.78 -3.64
N HIS A 177 -1.15 -3.08 -3.84
CA HIS A 177 -2.11 -3.87 -4.62
C HIS A 177 -3.57 -3.73 -4.17
N GLY A 178 -3.83 -3.62 -2.86
CA GLY A 178 -5.18 -3.40 -2.35
C GLY A 178 -5.74 -2.03 -2.75
N HIS A 179 -4.92 -0.99 -2.74
CA HIS A 179 -5.30 0.36 -3.17
C HIS A 179 -5.64 0.37 -4.67
N ALA A 180 -4.76 -0.21 -5.49
CA ALA A 180 -5.01 -0.34 -6.93
C ALA A 180 -6.28 -1.15 -7.22
N LEU A 181 -6.54 -2.23 -6.48
CA LEU A 181 -7.74 -3.05 -6.64
C LEU A 181 -9.02 -2.23 -6.39
N ALA A 182 -9.04 -1.45 -5.31
CA ALA A 182 -10.19 -0.61 -4.98
C ALA A 182 -10.45 0.45 -6.06
N CYS A 183 -9.40 1.09 -6.58
CA CYS A 183 -9.51 2.08 -7.66
C CYS A 183 -10.09 1.47 -8.96
N GLU A 184 -9.58 0.29 -9.36
CA GLU A 184 -10.04 -0.42 -10.55
C GLU A 184 -11.49 -0.88 -10.40
N LEU A 185 -11.86 -1.47 -9.26
CA LEU A 185 -13.23 -1.91 -9.03
C LEU A 185 -14.22 -0.74 -8.95
N ALA A 186 -13.86 0.37 -8.31
CA ALA A 186 -14.71 1.56 -8.27
C ALA A 186 -14.92 2.18 -9.66
N LEU A 187 -13.89 2.16 -10.53
CA LEU A 187 -14.05 2.53 -11.94
C LEU A 187 -15.15 1.69 -12.60
N TRP A 188 -15.08 0.37 -12.46
CA TRP A 188 -16.02 -0.54 -13.12
C TRP A 188 -17.42 -0.45 -12.54
N VAL A 189 -17.55 -0.39 -11.21
CA VAL A 189 -18.84 -0.16 -10.53
C VAL A 189 -19.53 1.09 -11.08
N HIS A 190 -18.80 2.20 -11.21
CA HIS A 190 -19.34 3.43 -11.78
C HIS A 190 -19.64 3.32 -13.28
N ALA A 191 -18.72 2.75 -14.07
CA ALA A 191 -18.85 2.68 -15.52
C ALA A 191 -20.13 1.93 -15.96
N VAL A 192 -20.46 0.81 -15.30
CA VAL A 192 -21.64 0.00 -15.64
C VAL A 192 -22.89 0.32 -14.81
N HIS A 193 -22.83 1.31 -13.91
CA HIS A 193 -23.96 1.65 -13.02
C HIS A 193 -25.23 2.02 -13.82
N GLY A 194 -26.40 1.49 -13.42
CA GLY A 194 -27.66 1.77 -14.11
C GLY A 194 -27.82 1.10 -15.49
N THR A 195 -26.90 0.21 -15.88
CA THR A 195 -27.01 -0.65 -17.07
C THR A 195 -27.39 -2.09 -16.66
N PRO A 196 -27.82 -2.96 -17.60
CA PRO A 196 -28.09 -4.37 -17.30
C PRO A 196 -26.89 -5.16 -16.76
N TRP A 197 -25.66 -4.64 -16.87
CA TRP A 197 -24.43 -5.26 -16.38
C TRP A 197 -23.94 -4.68 -15.06
N ALA A 198 -24.75 -3.87 -14.35
CA ALA A 198 -24.34 -3.27 -13.08
C ALA A 198 -23.93 -4.34 -12.06
N PHE A 199 -22.90 -4.05 -11.26
CA PHE A 199 -22.54 -4.88 -10.11
C PHE A 199 -23.72 -4.99 -9.15
N GLY A 200 -23.96 -6.19 -8.61
CA GLY A 200 -25.04 -6.40 -7.66
C GLY A 200 -24.84 -5.66 -6.33
N PRO A 201 -25.93 -5.39 -5.56
CA PRO A 201 -25.83 -4.65 -4.31
C PRO A 201 -24.87 -5.29 -3.29
N ARG A 202 -24.74 -6.62 -3.31
CA ARG A 202 -23.83 -7.36 -2.43
C ARG A 202 -22.37 -7.13 -2.81
N GLU A 203 -22.06 -7.12 -4.11
CA GLU A 203 -20.72 -6.82 -4.63
C GLU A 203 -20.32 -5.39 -4.27
N VAL A 204 -21.18 -4.40 -4.55
CA VAL A 204 -20.89 -2.99 -4.22
C VAL A 204 -20.69 -2.83 -2.71
N ARG A 205 -21.52 -3.49 -1.88
CA ARG A 205 -21.35 -3.48 -0.43
C ARG A 205 -19.98 -4.03 0.02
N ARG A 206 -19.49 -5.11 -0.59
CA ARG A 206 -18.17 -5.68 -0.26
C ARG A 206 -17.03 -4.71 -0.56
N LEU A 207 -17.11 -3.97 -1.67
CA LEU A 207 -16.12 -2.94 -1.99
C LEU A 207 -16.12 -1.81 -0.96
N VAL A 208 -17.31 -1.35 -0.58
CA VAL A 208 -17.48 -0.32 0.44
C VAL A 208 -16.94 -0.78 1.79
N ASP A 209 -17.23 -2.02 2.21
CA ASP A 209 -16.70 -2.58 3.46
C ASP A 209 -15.17 -2.71 3.42
N PHE A 210 -14.60 -3.12 2.29
CA PHE A 210 -13.16 -3.16 2.11
C PHE A 210 -12.51 -1.78 2.27
N LEU A 211 -13.13 -0.73 1.73
CA LEU A 211 -12.65 0.65 1.86
C LEU A 211 -12.80 1.19 3.29
N LEU A 212 -14.00 1.08 3.88
CA LEU A 212 -14.33 1.73 5.15
C LEU A 212 -13.91 0.90 6.38
N ASP A 213 -13.95 -0.41 6.30
CA ASP A 213 -13.55 -1.26 7.42
C ASP A 213 -12.10 -1.75 7.26
N GLY A 214 -11.55 -1.71 6.05
CA GLY A 214 -10.14 -1.99 5.77
C GLY A 214 -9.32 -0.72 5.59
N GLN A 215 -9.27 -0.23 4.35
CA GLN A 215 -8.23 0.67 3.87
C GLN A 215 -8.18 2.03 4.57
N GLN A 216 -9.32 2.66 4.88
CA GLN A 216 -9.33 4.01 5.46
C GLN A 216 -8.57 4.09 6.80
N TRP A 217 -8.52 2.99 7.55
CA TRP A 217 -7.83 2.95 8.83
C TRP A 217 -6.31 3.09 8.70
N ALA A 218 -5.75 2.64 7.57
CA ALA A 218 -4.34 2.76 7.23
C ALA A 218 -3.98 4.07 6.52
N VAL A 219 -4.92 5.00 6.31
CA VAL A 219 -4.68 6.27 5.62
C VAL A 219 -4.44 7.40 6.62
N HIS A 220 -3.28 8.04 6.59
CA HIS A 220 -2.97 9.22 7.40
C HIS A 220 -2.40 10.33 6.51
N GLY A 221 -2.88 11.56 6.68
CA GLY A 221 -2.37 12.69 5.90
C GLY A 221 -2.43 12.47 4.38
N GLY A 222 -3.52 11.88 3.87
CA GLY A 222 -3.71 11.68 2.43
C GLY A 222 -2.88 10.55 1.77
N GLY A 223 -2.16 9.74 2.56
CA GLY A 223 -1.43 8.58 2.05
C GLY A 223 -1.51 7.39 2.98
N PHE A 224 -1.12 6.23 2.48
CA PHE A 224 -1.10 5.02 3.30
C PHE A 224 0.07 4.99 4.26
N ASP A 225 -0.10 4.25 5.34
CA ASP A 225 0.99 3.81 6.20
C ASP A 225 2.00 2.98 5.39
N PHE A 226 3.26 3.40 5.41
CA PHE A 226 4.36 2.79 4.67
C PHE A 226 4.57 1.29 4.99
N THR A 227 4.12 0.81 6.16
CA THR A 227 4.26 -0.60 6.58
C THR A 227 3.28 -1.57 5.91
N VAL A 228 2.26 -1.05 5.20
CA VAL A 228 1.23 -1.84 4.49
C VAL A 228 1.19 -1.56 2.99
N MET A 229 2.29 -1.03 2.45
CA MET A 229 2.45 -0.76 1.02
C MET A 229 3.19 -1.86 0.25
N GLY A 230 3.74 -2.86 0.94
CA GLY A 230 4.56 -3.90 0.31
C GLY A 230 5.85 -3.32 -0.29
N ASP A 231 6.17 -3.70 -1.52
CA ASP A 231 7.36 -3.22 -2.24
C ASP A 231 7.23 -1.76 -2.72
N ASP A 232 5.99 -1.25 -2.84
CA ASP A 232 5.72 0.14 -3.21
C ASP A 232 6.24 1.16 -2.18
N VAL A 233 6.62 0.74 -0.98
CA VAL A 233 7.25 1.62 0.03
C VAL A 233 8.50 2.32 -0.52
N GLY A 234 9.22 1.71 -1.45
CA GLY A 234 10.42 2.25 -2.10
C GLY A 234 10.14 3.28 -3.21
N ARG A 235 8.87 3.62 -3.47
CA ARG A 235 8.46 4.50 -4.58
C ARG A 235 7.84 5.79 -4.06
N ALA A 236 8.48 6.92 -4.33
CA ALA A 236 8.06 8.23 -3.83
C ALA A 236 6.60 8.56 -4.18
N GLU A 237 6.20 8.26 -5.41
CA GLU A 237 4.88 8.50 -5.95
C GLU A 237 3.78 7.66 -5.29
N ALA A 238 4.10 6.45 -4.80
CA ALA A 238 3.13 5.55 -4.18
C ALA A 238 2.61 6.07 -2.83
N HIS A 239 3.35 6.98 -2.18
CA HIS A 239 2.95 7.59 -0.91
C HIS A 239 1.85 8.67 -1.06
N ARG A 240 1.45 9.01 -2.29
CA ARG A 240 0.40 10.01 -2.59
C ARG A 240 -0.87 9.32 -3.07
N ALA A 241 -1.82 9.08 -2.16
CA ALA A 241 -3.05 8.35 -2.47
C ALA A 241 -4.32 9.20 -2.48
N THR A 242 -4.28 10.46 -2.01
CA THR A 242 -5.47 11.32 -1.85
C THR A 242 -6.32 11.39 -3.12
N ALA A 243 -5.73 11.77 -4.26
CA ALA A 243 -6.49 11.98 -5.48
C ALA A 243 -7.21 10.71 -5.96
N ASP A 244 -6.51 9.58 -5.90
CA ASP A 244 -7.03 8.28 -6.34
C ASP A 244 -8.11 7.75 -5.38
N LEU A 245 -7.91 7.90 -4.06
CA LEU A 245 -8.91 7.54 -3.05
C LEU A 245 -10.16 8.42 -3.16
N ARG A 246 -10.01 9.73 -3.35
CA ARG A 246 -11.16 10.63 -3.56
C ARG A 246 -11.94 10.26 -4.82
N THR A 247 -11.23 10.02 -5.92
CA THR A 247 -11.86 9.56 -7.17
C THR A 247 -12.60 8.23 -6.96
N THR A 248 -12.01 7.30 -6.20
CA THR A 248 -12.64 6.02 -5.85
C THR A 248 -13.93 6.22 -5.05
N VAL A 249 -13.91 7.09 -4.03
CA VAL A 249 -15.08 7.39 -3.21
C VAL A 249 -16.16 8.10 -4.01
N LEU A 250 -15.82 9.11 -4.81
CA LEU A 250 -16.77 9.85 -5.64
C LEU A 250 -17.46 8.94 -6.66
N ARG A 251 -16.74 8.04 -7.30
CA ARG A 251 -17.31 7.02 -8.20
C ARG A 251 -18.35 6.14 -7.52
N LEU A 252 -18.09 5.75 -6.26
CA LEU A 252 -19.03 4.95 -5.47
C LEU A 252 -20.25 5.77 -5.03
N LEU A 253 -20.06 7.03 -4.67
CA LEU A 253 -21.15 7.95 -4.34
C LEU A 253 -22.08 8.18 -5.55
N GLU A 254 -21.50 8.40 -6.74
CA GLU A 254 -22.24 8.55 -8.00
C GLU A 254 -22.92 7.26 -8.47
N ALA A 255 -22.48 6.11 -7.97
CA ALA A 255 -23.07 4.80 -8.24
C ALA A 255 -24.06 4.35 -7.15
N ASP A 256 -24.53 5.29 -6.31
CA ASP A 256 -25.47 5.04 -5.20
C ASP A 256 -25.03 3.92 -4.25
N ALA A 257 -23.73 3.84 -3.97
CA ALA A 257 -23.19 2.83 -3.07
C ALA A 257 -23.74 2.95 -1.63
N PRO A 258 -23.90 1.83 -0.90
CA PRO A 258 -24.37 1.85 0.48
C PRO A 258 -23.38 2.56 1.41
N ARG A 259 -23.83 2.91 2.63
CA ARG A 259 -23.05 3.69 3.62
C ARG A 259 -22.64 5.08 3.11
N HIS A 260 -23.51 5.72 2.32
CA HIS A 260 -23.27 7.03 1.71
C HIS A 260 -22.67 8.06 2.68
N GLY A 261 -23.23 8.20 3.89
CA GLY A 261 -22.71 9.15 4.90
C GLY A 261 -21.27 8.87 5.34
N GLU A 262 -20.86 7.60 5.46
CA GLU A 262 -19.49 7.25 5.83
C GLU A 262 -18.50 7.45 4.66
N LEU A 263 -18.95 7.21 3.43
CA LEU A 263 -18.19 7.53 2.22
C LEU A 263 -17.97 9.04 2.08
N VAL A 264 -19.01 9.86 2.27
CA VAL A 264 -18.88 11.33 2.30
C VAL A 264 -17.91 11.76 3.39
N ALA A 265 -18.04 11.23 4.61
CA ALA A 265 -17.11 11.53 5.69
C ALA A 265 -15.66 11.13 5.35
N PHE A 266 -15.47 10.05 4.59
CA PHE A 266 -14.14 9.65 4.12
C PHE A 266 -13.59 10.61 3.05
N ASP A 267 -14.38 11.05 2.07
CA ASP A 267 -13.94 12.09 1.11
C ASP A 267 -13.61 13.41 1.82
N ASP A 268 -14.44 13.84 2.77
CA ASP A 268 -14.20 15.07 3.52
C ASP A 268 -12.89 15.02 4.30
N ARG A 269 -12.57 13.87 4.92
CA ARG A 269 -11.26 13.65 5.56
C ARG A 269 -10.12 13.72 4.57
N LEU A 270 -10.25 13.04 3.43
CA LEU A 270 -9.22 13.06 2.37
C LEU A 270 -8.99 14.47 1.80
N ALA A 271 -10.01 15.30 1.83
CA ALA A 271 -9.93 16.69 1.39
C ALA A 271 -9.54 17.69 2.49
N GLY A 272 -9.21 17.23 3.70
CA GLY A 272 -8.75 18.08 4.80
C GLY A 272 -9.84 18.94 5.45
N ARG A 273 -11.12 18.57 5.28
CA ARG A 273 -12.28 19.33 5.83
C ARG A 273 -13.21 18.48 6.71
N GLY A 274 -12.96 17.18 6.81
CA GLY A 274 -13.80 16.24 7.56
C GLY A 274 -13.31 16.01 8.98
N ALA A 275 -14.23 15.56 9.84
CA ALA A 275 -13.89 15.13 11.19
C ALA A 275 -12.92 13.93 11.16
N PRO A 276 -11.94 13.87 12.09
CA PRO A 276 -10.94 12.81 12.10
C PRO A 276 -11.58 11.44 12.36
N LEU A 277 -10.99 10.40 11.76
CA LEU A 277 -11.33 9.02 12.09
C LEU A 277 -10.71 8.69 13.45
N VAL A 278 -11.53 8.31 14.44
CA VAL A 278 -11.13 8.03 15.82
C VAL A 278 -11.46 6.59 16.20
N GLY A 279 -10.54 5.93 16.87
CA GLY A 279 -10.72 4.57 17.41
C GLY A 279 -9.46 3.71 17.28
N THR A 280 -9.57 2.45 17.69
CA THR A 280 -8.50 1.45 17.59
C THR A 280 -8.97 0.22 16.86
N ARG A 281 -8.15 -0.30 15.96
CA ARG A 281 -8.45 -1.50 15.19
C ARG A 281 -7.25 -2.42 15.09
N TYR A 282 -7.48 -3.70 15.33
CA TYR A 282 -6.51 -4.76 15.14
C TYR A 282 -6.94 -5.67 13.98
N TYR A 283 -6.01 -5.93 13.06
CA TYR A 283 -6.18 -6.82 11.91
C TYR A 283 -5.37 -8.10 12.17
N PRO A 284 -5.96 -9.13 12.80
CA PRO A 284 -5.25 -10.36 13.17
C PRO A 284 -4.67 -11.12 11.98
N ARG A 285 -5.29 -11.01 10.80
CA ARG A 285 -4.80 -11.64 9.57
C ARG A 285 -3.53 -10.96 9.08
N SER A 286 -3.37 -9.67 9.38
CA SER A 286 -2.24 -8.85 8.93
C SER A 286 -1.22 -8.53 10.01
N GLY A 287 -1.44 -8.93 11.28
CA GLY A 287 -0.55 -8.57 12.38
C GLY A 287 -0.33 -7.05 12.43
N TYR A 288 -1.42 -6.29 12.26
CA TYR A 288 -1.39 -4.85 12.11
C TYR A 288 -2.39 -4.22 13.07
N LEU A 289 -1.93 -3.33 13.93
CA LEU A 289 -2.79 -2.50 14.79
C LEU A 289 -2.69 -1.05 14.32
N VAL A 290 -3.82 -0.35 14.35
CA VAL A 290 -3.85 1.09 14.14
C VAL A 290 -4.77 1.74 15.16
N HIS A 291 -4.28 2.81 15.76
CA HIS A 291 -4.94 3.60 16.78
C HIS A 291 -4.95 5.05 16.33
N ARG A 292 -6.12 5.66 16.32
CA ARG A 292 -6.34 7.01 15.80
C ARG A 292 -7.06 7.88 16.80
N ARG A 293 -6.61 9.13 16.87
CA ARG A 293 -7.14 10.18 17.72
C ARG A 293 -7.20 11.49 16.94
N PRO A 294 -7.92 12.51 17.44
CA PRO A 294 -7.87 13.82 16.84
C PRO A 294 -6.42 14.30 16.72
N GLY A 295 -5.98 14.59 15.50
CA GLY A 295 -4.64 15.12 15.22
C GLY A 295 -3.49 14.13 15.30
N TRP A 296 -3.68 12.85 15.60
CA TRP A 296 -2.58 11.87 15.59
C TRP A 296 -3.03 10.42 15.41
N SER A 297 -2.08 9.55 15.06
CA SER A 297 -2.29 8.10 15.03
C SER A 297 -1.00 7.33 15.27
N VAL A 298 -1.11 6.14 15.84
CA VAL A 298 -0.03 5.15 15.85
C VAL A 298 -0.45 3.91 15.07
N SER A 299 0.47 3.32 14.34
CA SER A 299 0.31 1.99 13.77
C SER A 299 1.44 1.08 14.21
N VAL A 300 1.17 -0.22 14.34
CA VAL A 300 2.15 -1.24 14.72
C VAL A 300 2.06 -2.41 13.73
N ARG A 301 3.18 -2.72 13.07
CA ARG A 301 3.31 -3.81 12.10
C ARG A 301 4.16 -4.96 12.65
N MET A 302 3.57 -6.16 12.67
CA MET A 302 4.14 -7.36 13.29
C MET A 302 4.04 -8.57 12.35
N SER A 303 5.13 -9.34 12.27
CA SER A 303 5.18 -10.65 11.60
C SER A 303 4.98 -11.79 12.60
N SER A 304 4.55 -12.95 12.11
CA SER A 304 4.28 -14.17 12.89
C SER A 304 4.30 -15.38 11.95
N PRO A 305 4.12 -16.62 12.44
CA PRO A 305 3.90 -17.78 11.59
C PRO A 305 2.71 -17.62 10.64
N ARG A 306 1.79 -16.69 10.89
CA ARG A 306 0.63 -16.41 10.05
C ARG A 306 0.86 -15.29 9.02
N THR A 307 1.78 -14.37 9.31
CA THR A 307 1.98 -13.12 8.55
C THR A 307 3.42 -12.98 8.06
N ALA A 308 3.57 -12.55 6.82
CA ALA A 308 4.89 -12.36 6.23
C ALA A 308 5.60 -11.12 6.78
N THR A 309 6.89 -11.13 6.56
CA THR A 309 7.93 -10.23 7.06
C THR A 309 7.97 -8.88 6.34
N SER A 310 8.04 -8.91 5.02
CA SER A 310 8.10 -7.74 4.15
C SER A 310 7.97 -8.23 2.73
N ASP A 311 7.44 -7.42 1.83
CA ASP A 311 7.57 -7.75 0.42
C ASP A 311 8.99 -7.45 -0.06
N THR A 312 9.50 -8.34 -0.90
CA THR A 312 10.82 -8.26 -1.51
C THR A 312 10.76 -8.51 -3.00
N ALA A 313 9.59 -8.95 -3.50
CA ALA A 313 9.37 -9.29 -4.89
C ALA A 313 8.66 -8.13 -5.57
N THR A 314 9.27 -7.62 -6.64
CA THR A 314 8.58 -6.72 -7.57
C THR A 314 7.48 -7.46 -8.29
N SER A 315 6.25 -6.94 -8.26
CA SER A 315 5.26 -7.30 -9.26
C SER A 315 5.77 -6.86 -10.64
N GLY A 316 6.19 -7.81 -11.47
CA GLY A 316 6.46 -7.58 -12.90
C GLY A 316 7.92 -7.39 -13.35
N GLY A 317 8.95 -7.82 -12.62
CA GLY A 317 10.31 -7.89 -13.19
C GLY A 317 10.97 -6.54 -13.53
N ALA A 318 10.41 -5.42 -13.07
CA ALA A 318 11.16 -4.18 -12.91
C ALA A 318 12.13 -4.35 -11.73
N SER A 319 13.36 -3.85 -11.81
CA SER A 319 14.38 -3.89 -10.75
C SER A 319 14.06 -3.01 -9.51
N GLY A 320 12.78 -2.79 -9.21
CA GLY A 320 12.29 -1.76 -8.31
C GLY A 320 11.57 -2.29 -7.07
N GLY A 321 12.32 -2.79 -6.08
CA GLY A 321 11.78 -3.42 -4.86
C GLY A 321 12.18 -2.69 -3.58
N ASN A 322 12.12 -3.40 -2.44
CA ASN A 322 12.44 -2.87 -1.12
C ASN A 322 13.72 -3.51 -0.54
N PRO A 323 14.93 -3.15 -1.05
CA PRO A 323 16.20 -3.81 -0.71
C PRO A 323 16.69 -3.59 0.73
N ARG A 324 16.01 -2.76 1.54
CA ARG A 324 16.35 -2.51 2.95
C ARG A 324 15.28 -2.97 3.93
N GLY A 325 14.18 -3.56 3.43
CA GLY A 325 12.97 -3.86 4.19
C GLY A 325 13.02 -4.97 5.24
N ARG A 326 14.21 -5.44 5.63
CA ARG A 326 14.40 -6.59 6.53
C ARG A 326 13.52 -6.55 7.78
N HIS A 327 13.45 -5.37 8.42
CA HIS A 327 12.81 -5.19 9.73
C HIS A 327 11.40 -4.57 9.69
N LEU A 328 10.79 -4.40 8.52
CA LEU A 328 9.51 -3.68 8.39
C LEU A 328 8.33 -4.31 9.14
N ALA A 329 8.41 -5.58 9.53
CA ALA A 329 7.42 -6.24 10.36
C ALA A 329 8.01 -6.85 11.65
N ASP A 330 9.13 -6.33 12.13
CA ASP A 330 9.71 -6.73 13.42
C ASP A 330 9.25 -5.78 14.54
N GLY A 331 7.99 -5.33 14.46
CA GLY A 331 7.38 -4.42 15.44
C GLY A 331 7.57 -2.96 15.10
N VAL A 332 7.50 -2.60 13.80
CA VAL A 332 7.57 -1.18 13.42
C VAL A 332 6.36 -0.45 13.99
N ALA A 333 6.59 0.57 14.80
CA ALA A 333 5.57 1.37 15.46
C ALA A 333 5.73 2.84 15.08
N ALA A 334 4.85 3.36 14.21
CA ALA A 334 4.98 4.70 13.62
C ALA A 334 3.91 5.65 14.16
N VAL A 335 4.33 6.72 14.84
CA VAL A 335 3.48 7.74 15.45
C VAL A 335 3.43 8.99 14.56
N ARG A 336 2.26 9.24 13.98
CA ARG A 336 2.02 10.34 13.04
C ARG A 336 1.20 11.43 13.71
N VAL A 337 1.57 12.68 13.50
CA VAL A 337 0.90 13.86 14.05
C VAL A 337 0.51 14.80 12.92
N GLY A 338 -0.63 15.46 13.09
CA GLY A 338 -1.25 16.30 12.10
C GLY A 338 -2.14 15.53 11.13
N ASP A 339 -2.49 16.21 10.04
CA ASP A 339 -3.31 15.73 8.94
C ASP A 339 -2.66 16.04 7.57
N GLN A 340 -1.41 16.48 7.60
CA GLN A 340 -0.67 16.93 6.43
C GLN A 340 -0.05 15.76 5.65
N ALA A 341 0.28 16.03 4.40
CA ALA A 341 0.92 15.03 3.53
C ALA A 341 2.36 14.67 3.94
N GLU A 342 3.01 15.45 4.78
CA GLU A 342 4.22 15.01 5.48
C GLU A 342 3.83 14.63 6.91
N ASP A 343 4.11 13.39 7.31
CA ASP A 343 3.68 12.82 8.59
C ASP A 343 4.85 12.61 9.57
N GLY A 344 6.04 13.08 9.19
CA GLY A 344 7.31 12.92 9.90
C GLY A 344 8.14 11.75 9.37
N TYR A 345 7.57 10.88 8.54
CA TYR A 345 8.21 9.67 8.04
C TYR A 345 8.46 9.69 6.53
N ARG A 346 7.60 10.34 5.74
CA ARG A 346 7.67 10.27 4.26
C ARG A 346 8.96 10.85 3.71
N ALA A 347 9.39 12.01 4.21
CA ALA A 347 10.66 12.62 3.81
C ALA A 347 11.90 11.84 4.29
N VAL A 348 11.80 11.09 5.40
CA VAL A 348 12.96 10.37 5.97
C VAL A 348 13.15 8.97 5.40
N LEU A 349 12.13 8.34 4.82
CA LEU A 349 12.23 7.03 4.16
C LEU A 349 13.52 6.83 3.32
N PRO A 350 13.89 7.74 2.39
CA PRO A 350 15.09 7.59 1.57
C PRO A 350 16.42 7.85 2.31
N VAL A 351 16.40 8.53 3.46
CA VAL A 351 17.61 8.89 4.24
C VAL A 351 17.75 8.11 5.56
N TRP A 352 16.77 7.28 5.90
CA TRP A 352 16.69 6.54 7.15
C TRP A 352 17.88 5.60 7.39
N ASP A 353 18.23 5.41 8.66
CA ASP A 353 18.88 4.17 9.09
C ASP A 353 17.82 3.07 9.23
N TRP A 354 17.77 2.16 8.26
CA TRP A 354 16.80 1.06 8.21
C TRP A 354 17.06 -0.04 9.25
N ALA A 355 18.18 -0.02 9.98
CA ALA A 355 18.37 -0.84 11.18
C ALA A 355 17.68 -0.25 12.42
N ARG A 356 17.22 1.01 12.33
CA ARG A 356 16.63 1.79 13.42
C ARG A 356 15.20 2.22 13.11
N LEU A 357 14.43 1.40 12.40
CA LEU A 357 13.03 1.73 12.12
C LEU A 357 12.27 1.98 13.44
N PRO A 358 11.33 2.95 13.49
CA PRO A 358 10.55 3.25 14.68
C PRO A 358 9.93 1.98 15.27
N GLY A 359 10.11 1.74 16.57
CA GLY A 359 9.60 0.58 17.29
C GLY A 359 10.46 -0.69 17.23
N VAL A 360 11.41 -0.84 16.29
CA VAL A 360 12.18 -2.10 16.12
C VAL A 360 13.23 -2.30 17.22
N THR A 361 13.47 -3.56 17.58
CA THR A 361 14.68 -3.98 18.31
C THR A 361 15.57 -4.81 17.38
N ALA A 362 16.79 -4.35 17.10
CA ALA A 362 17.69 -4.98 16.13
C ALA A 362 19.16 -4.86 16.55
N GLU A 363 19.99 -5.80 16.10
CA GLU A 363 21.45 -5.70 16.19
C GLU A 363 21.97 -4.77 15.09
N LEU A 364 22.76 -3.77 15.46
CA LEU A 364 23.33 -2.83 14.50
C LEU A 364 24.40 -3.49 13.62
N GLY A 365 24.61 -2.95 12.41
CA GLY A 365 25.66 -3.41 11.50
C GLY A 365 25.40 -4.77 10.83
N ARG A 366 24.21 -5.37 11.02
CA ARG A 366 23.78 -6.53 10.23
C ARG A 366 23.37 -6.13 8.82
N SER A 367 23.36 -7.11 7.91
CA SER A 367 22.84 -6.91 6.56
C SER A 367 21.35 -6.57 6.61
N LEU A 368 20.99 -5.50 5.92
CA LEU A 368 19.60 -5.08 5.70
C LEU A 368 18.94 -5.78 4.52
N THR A 369 19.61 -6.77 3.91
CA THR A 369 19.02 -7.58 2.84
C THR A 369 17.69 -8.16 3.32
N PRO A 370 16.62 -8.00 2.52
CA PRO A 370 15.30 -8.47 2.91
C PRO A 370 15.28 -9.99 3.10
N ARG A 371 14.38 -10.47 3.97
CA ARG A 371 14.16 -11.91 4.15
C ARG A 371 13.53 -12.50 2.88
N PRO A 372 13.68 -13.81 2.57
CA PRO A 372 13.11 -14.41 1.36
C PRO A 372 11.63 -14.06 1.16
N ALA A 373 11.18 -13.92 -0.09
CA ALA A 373 9.80 -13.58 -0.40
C ALA A 373 8.83 -14.56 0.28
N GLY A 374 7.80 -14.02 0.94
CA GLY A 374 6.83 -14.82 1.70
C GLY A 374 7.36 -15.39 3.02
N ALA A 375 8.59 -15.08 3.44
CA ALA A 375 9.10 -15.48 4.75
C ALA A 375 8.17 -14.98 5.86
N ARG A 376 7.88 -15.87 6.80
CA ARG A 376 7.01 -15.63 7.96
C ARG A 376 7.87 -15.32 9.19
N GLY A 377 7.29 -14.61 10.15
CA GLY A 377 7.95 -14.39 11.43
C GLY A 377 8.09 -15.71 12.19
N ALA A 378 9.20 -15.92 12.88
CA ALA A 378 9.39 -17.09 13.75
C ALA A 378 8.81 -16.87 15.16
N GLY A 379 8.61 -15.61 15.55
CA GLY A 379 8.02 -15.20 16.80
C GLY A 379 6.50 -15.23 16.86
N GLU A 380 5.91 -14.78 17.96
CA GLU A 380 4.45 -14.72 18.11
C GLU A 380 3.97 -13.27 17.99
N ALA A 381 2.84 -13.05 17.33
CA ALA A 381 2.19 -11.74 17.31
C ALA A 381 0.72 -11.87 17.68
N THR A 382 0.28 -10.97 18.55
CA THR A 382 -1.11 -10.88 19.02
C THR A 382 -1.50 -9.41 19.18
N GLY A 383 -2.80 -9.17 19.27
CA GLY A 383 -3.33 -7.85 19.53
C GLY A 383 -4.78 -7.91 19.96
N TRP A 384 -5.22 -6.83 20.58
CA TRP A 384 -6.58 -6.68 21.11
C TRP A 384 -7.02 -5.22 20.98
N SER A 385 -8.33 -5.00 20.79
CA SER A 385 -8.95 -3.68 20.77
C SER A 385 -10.39 -3.77 21.24
N ASP A 386 -10.84 -2.79 22.03
CA ASP A 386 -12.26 -2.56 22.37
C ASP A 386 -12.92 -1.52 21.43
N GLY A 387 -12.22 -1.09 20.38
CA GLY A 387 -12.63 -0.01 19.47
C GLY A 387 -12.16 1.38 19.90
N ARG A 388 -11.81 1.58 21.17
CA ARG A 388 -11.23 2.83 21.71
C ARG A 388 -9.75 2.66 22.02
N HIS A 389 -9.38 1.70 22.84
CA HIS A 389 -8.03 1.34 23.26
C HIS A 389 -7.53 0.09 22.53
N GLY A 390 -6.24 -0.22 22.66
CA GLY A 390 -5.74 -1.50 22.19
C GLY A 390 -4.34 -1.84 22.64
N VAL A 391 -3.98 -3.10 22.44
CA VAL A 391 -2.65 -3.65 22.73
C VAL A 391 -2.16 -4.39 21.50
N ALA A 392 -0.92 -4.12 21.10
CA ALA A 392 -0.19 -4.93 20.12
C ALA A 392 0.99 -5.59 20.84
N ALA A 393 1.26 -6.86 20.56
CA ALA A 393 2.39 -7.57 21.16
C ALA A 393 3.11 -8.48 20.16
N LEU A 394 4.43 -8.45 20.20
CA LEU A 394 5.33 -9.25 19.37
C LEU A 394 6.40 -9.90 20.25
N ARG A 395 6.55 -11.21 20.12
CA ARG A 395 7.71 -11.95 20.62
C ARG A 395 8.77 -11.99 19.52
N LEU A 396 9.91 -11.35 19.73
CA LEU A 396 11.07 -11.46 18.86
C LEU A 396 11.82 -12.76 19.14
N ALA A 397 11.78 -13.66 18.16
CA ALA A 397 12.55 -14.89 18.15
C ALA A 397 12.96 -15.24 16.72
N GLY A 398 14.14 -15.83 16.55
CA GLY A 398 14.65 -16.36 15.28
C GLY A 398 15.16 -15.33 14.27
N VAL A 399 14.73 -14.07 14.36
CA VAL A 399 15.35 -12.96 13.63
C VAL A 399 16.65 -12.57 14.32
N ASP A 400 17.70 -12.24 13.56
CA ASP A 400 18.97 -11.70 14.07
C ASP A 400 19.57 -12.37 15.32
N GLY A 401 19.38 -13.68 15.47
CA GLY A 401 19.88 -14.43 16.63
C GLY A 401 19.17 -14.11 17.96
N PHE A 402 18.04 -13.39 17.94
CA PHE A 402 17.17 -13.25 19.09
C PHE A 402 16.59 -14.61 19.47
N THR A 403 16.75 -15.01 20.73
CA THR A 403 16.15 -16.23 21.30
C THR A 403 14.88 -15.92 22.07
N GLU A 404 14.75 -14.71 22.59
CA GLU A 404 13.57 -14.20 23.28
C GLU A 404 13.55 -12.66 23.25
N GLY A 405 12.36 -12.08 23.42
CA GLY A 405 12.18 -10.63 23.54
C GLY A 405 10.75 -10.22 23.28
N TRP A 406 9.98 -9.94 24.34
CA TRP A 406 8.62 -9.46 24.20
C TRP A 406 8.57 -7.95 24.06
N LYS A 407 7.85 -7.49 23.03
CA LYS A 407 7.58 -6.09 22.74
C LYS A 407 6.07 -5.88 22.80
N ALA A 408 5.61 -4.85 23.49
CA ALA A 408 4.20 -4.51 23.57
C ALA A 408 3.97 -3.00 23.46
N TRP A 409 2.89 -2.62 22.78
CA TRP A 409 2.44 -1.24 22.64
C TRP A 409 1.01 -1.11 23.16
N PHE A 410 0.84 -0.29 24.19
CA PHE A 410 -0.43 -0.03 24.88
C PHE A 410 -0.96 1.33 24.43
N CYS A 411 -2.07 1.33 23.70
CA CYS A 411 -2.62 2.53 23.07
C CYS A 411 -3.80 3.07 23.89
N PHE A 412 -3.58 4.19 24.57
CA PHE A 412 -4.58 4.94 25.33
C PHE A 412 -5.04 6.18 24.58
N ASP A 413 -5.87 7.03 25.21
CA ASP A 413 -6.42 8.20 24.52
C ASP A 413 -5.39 9.25 24.11
N ASP A 414 -4.39 9.51 24.96
CA ASP A 414 -3.40 10.58 24.74
C ASP A 414 -1.94 10.06 24.78
N VAL A 415 -1.75 8.77 25.03
CA VAL A 415 -0.43 8.17 25.19
C VAL A 415 -0.35 6.77 24.59
N VAL A 416 0.81 6.46 24.02
CA VAL A 416 1.21 5.11 23.66
C VAL A 416 2.36 4.70 24.55
N VAL A 417 2.24 3.59 25.27
CA VAL A 417 3.33 3.07 26.11
C VAL A 417 3.96 1.87 25.41
N ALA A 418 5.26 1.95 25.15
CA ALA A 418 6.05 0.88 24.54
C ALA A 418 6.90 0.19 25.62
N LEU A 419 6.68 -1.12 25.79
CA LEU A 419 7.41 -1.96 26.73
C LEU A 419 8.20 -3.04 26.00
N GLY A 420 9.38 -3.35 26.51
CA GLY A 420 10.21 -4.48 26.11
C GLY A 420 10.68 -5.29 27.32
N ALA A 421 10.64 -6.61 27.25
CA ALA A 421 11.12 -7.51 28.31
C ALA A 421 11.75 -8.78 27.75
N GLY A 422 12.73 -9.36 28.45
CA GLY A 422 13.35 -10.62 28.05
C GLY A 422 14.23 -10.54 26.82
N ILE A 423 14.68 -9.34 26.41
CA ILE A 423 15.43 -9.13 25.19
C ILE A 423 16.76 -9.88 25.29
N THR A 424 16.86 -10.96 24.52
CA THR A 424 17.95 -11.94 24.62
C THR A 424 18.47 -12.29 23.25
N ALA A 425 19.72 -11.91 22.98
CA ALA A 425 20.42 -12.17 21.72
C ALA A 425 21.89 -12.49 22.04
N PRO A 426 22.18 -13.70 22.54
CA PRO A 426 23.46 -14.02 23.17
C PRO A 426 24.65 -14.00 22.19
N ASP A 427 24.36 -14.20 20.90
CA ASP A 427 25.36 -14.22 19.83
C ASP A 427 25.54 -12.87 19.13
N ALA A 428 24.80 -11.83 19.55
CA ALA A 428 24.96 -10.48 19.00
C ALA A 428 26.34 -9.92 19.35
N ARG A 429 27.10 -9.55 18.32
CA ARG A 429 28.47 -9.02 18.46
C ARG A 429 28.49 -7.50 18.47
N ASN A 430 27.50 -6.89 17.83
CA ASN A 430 27.29 -5.45 17.83
C ASN A 430 26.20 -5.05 18.84
N PRO A 431 26.09 -3.75 19.17
CA PRO A 431 25.03 -3.27 20.04
C PRO A 431 23.64 -3.65 19.51
N VAL A 432 22.81 -4.20 20.39
CA VAL A 432 21.38 -4.40 20.16
C VAL A 432 20.65 -3.15 20.63
N VAL A 433 19.89 -2.53 19.74
CA VAL A 433 19.19 -1.28 20.01
C VAL A 433 17.69 -1.47 19.83
N THR A 434 16.90 -0.93 20.75
CA THR A 434 15.48 -0.64 20.49
C THR A 434 15.34 0.82 20.08
N THR A 435 14.80 1.07 18.90
CA THR A 435 14.46 2.43 18.47
C THR A 435 13.00 2.70 18.85
N ILE A 436 12.76 3.78 19.61
CA ILE A 436 11.40 4.24 19.93
C ILE A 436 10.85 5.03 18.75
N ASP A 437 11.63 5.98 18.22
CA ASP A 437 11.29 6.69 17.00
C ASP A 437 12.55 7.10 16.22
N GLN A 438 12.39 7.22 14.91
CA GLN A 438 13.35 7.81 13.99
C GLN A 438 12.55 8.60 12.94
N ARG A 439 12.62 9.92 12.92
CA ARG A 439 11.73 10.79 12.14
C ARG A 439 12.42 12.10 11.77
N LEU A 440 11.75 12.98 11.04
CA LEU A 440 12.22 14.37 10.87
C LEU A 440 12.49 15.03 12.23
N ALA A 441 13.52 15.88 12.30
CA ALA A 441 13.91 16.58 13.52
C ALA A 441 12.77 17.42 14.14
N ASP A 442 11.93 18.02 13.30
CA ASP A 442 10.63 18.51 13.72
C ASP A 442 9.70 17.32 14.00
N HIS A 443 9.62 16.95 15.28
CA HIS A 443 8.80 15.86 15.75
C HIS A 443 7.36 16.28 16.08
N GLY A 444 6.90 17.46 15.62
CA GLY A 444 5.50 17.85 15.69
C GLY A 444 4.93 17.96 17.10
N GLY A 445 5.78 18.26 18.09
CA GLY A 445 5.38 18.39 19.50
C GLY A 445 5.23 17.08 20.28
N ILE A 446 5.57 15.92 19.69
CA ILE A 446 5.56 14.64 20.42
C ILE A 446 6.55 14.69 21.58
N VAL A 447 6.10 14.28 22.77
CA VAL A 447 6.97 14.09 23.94
C VAL A 447 7.28 12.60 24.10
N TYR A 448 8.57 12.27 24.24
CA TYR A 448 9.04 10.93 24.57
C TYR A 448 9.53 10.91 26.01
N LEU A 449 8.97 10.04 26.83
CA LEU A 449 9.29 9.89 28.25
C LEU A 449 9.87 8.49 28.50
N PRO A 450 11.21 8.34 28.54
CA PRO A 450 11.85 7.11 28.98
C PRO A 450 11.45 6.81 30.43
N LEU A 451 10.87 5.64 30.66
CA LEU A 451 10.46 5.16 31.99
C LEU A 451 11.46 4.14 32.57
N SER A 452 12.53 3.84 31.82
CA SER A 452 13.65 2.99 32.22
C SER A 452 14.98 3.64 31.87
N PRO A 453 16.11 3.26 32.50
CA PRO A 453 17.44 3.76 32.14
C PRO A 453 17.92 3.21 30.79
N GLY A 454 19.08 3.69 30.32
CA GLY A 454 19.74 3.18 29.11
C GLY A 454 19.25 3.78 27.80
N HIS A 455 18.53 4.90 27.84
CA HIS A 455 18.04 5.58 26.66
C HIS A 455 19.11 6.49 26.02
N PHE A 456 18.97 6.76 24.73
CA PHE A 456 19.71 7.77 23.99
C PHE A 456 18.76 8.56 23.09
N SER A 457 19.12 9.80 22.76
CA SER A 457 18.42 10.60 21.76
C SER A 457 19.36 11.57 21.06
N GLY A 458 19.12 11.87 19.80
CA GLY A 458 19.92 12.84 19.04
C GLY A 458 19.32 13.18 17.69
N VAL A 459 19.83 14.24 17.08
CA VAL A 459 19.53 14.64 15.70
C VAL A 459 20.80 14.48 14.87
N GLU A 460 20.69 13.81 13.73
CA GLU A 460 21.77 13.63 12.77
C GLU A 460 21.30 14.07 11.38
N GLN A 461 22.13 14.83 10.66
CA GLN A 461 21.88 15.09 9.25
C GLN A 461 22.19 13.82 8.44
N ARG A 462 21.22 13.35 7.66
CA ARG A 462 21.36 12.13 6.86
C ARG A 462 21.09 12.39 5.39
N THR A 463 21.79 11.66 4.53
CA THR A 463 21.68 11.75 3.07
C THR A 463 21.33 10.40 2.47
N GLY A 464 20.51 10.40 1.40
CA GLY A 464 20.12 9.18 0.70
C GLY A 464 19.19 9.47 -0.47
N SER A 465 18.73 8.43 -1.17
CA SER A 465 17.89 8.56 -2.37
C SER A 465 16.81 7.50 -2.43
N TRP A 466 15.77 7.76 -3.22
CA TRP A 466 14.73 6.75 -3.49
C TRP A 466 15.28 5.54 -4.24
N ARG A 467 16.38 5.69 -4.99
CA ARG A 467 17.07 4.55 -5.60
C ARG A 467 17.61 3.58 -4.54
N ASP A 468 18.07 4.07 -3.39
CA ASP A 468 18.69 3.25 -2.34
C ASP A 468 17.71 2.31 -1.64
N ILE A 469 16.42 2.69 -1.63
CA ILE A 469 15.32 1.95 -0.99
C ILE A 469 14.30 1.40 -1.97
N GLY A 470 14.42 1.76 -3.25
CA GLY A 470 13.47 1.43 -4.30
C GLY A 470 14.08 0.75 -5.51
N GLY A 471 15.41 0.76 -5.68
CA GLY A 471 16.14 0.18 -6.83
C GLY A 471 15.98 0.93 -8.16
N THR A 472 14.75 1.30 -8.53
CA THR A 472 14.40 2.02 -9.76
C THR A 472 13.97 3.47 -9.52
N GLY A 473 13.94 3.90 -8.25
CA GLY A 473 13.60 5.26 -7.86
C GLY A 473 14.62 6.31 -8.34
N SER A 474 14.28 7.59 -8.11
CA SER A 474 15.16 8.71 -8.44
C SER A 474 16.51 8.58 -7.72
N PRO A 475 17.66 8.74 -8.43
CA PRO A 475 18.99 8.80 -7.81
C PRO A 475 19.29 10.12 -7.11
N ARG A 476 18.39 11.11 -7.21
CA ARG A 476 18.62 12.42 -6.61
C ARG A 476 18.82 12.24 -5.11
N LEU A 477 19.97 12.72 -4.63
CA LEU A 477 20.26 12.78 -3.20
C LEU A 477 19.31 13.77 -2.52
N LEU A 478 18.81 13.34 -1.38
CA LEU A 478 17.98 14.08 -0.45
C LEU A 478 18.71 14.14 0.88
N GLU A 479 18.52 15.23 1.61
CA GLU A 479 19.11 15.47 2.92
C GLU A 479 18.01 15.86 3.90
N ALA A 480 18.09 15.36 5.12
CA ALA A 480 17.20 15.77 6.20
C ALA A 480 17.90 15.64 7.56
N ASP A 481 17.52 16.52 8.49
CA ASP A 481 17.84 16.34 9.90
C ASP A 481 16.89 15.30 10.49
N VAL A 482 17.44 14.20 10.99
CA VAL A 482 16.71 13.03 11.48
C VAL A 482 16.87 12.92 12.98
N PHE A 483 15.77 13.06 13.72
CA PHE A 483 15.71 12.77 15.14
C PHE A 483 15.60 11.27 15.36
N THR A 484 16.39 10.73 16.29
CA THR A 484 16.34 9.34 16.74
C THR A 484 16.31 9.28 18.26
N ILE A 485 15.47 8.42 18.83
CA ILE A 485 15.45 8.10 20.26
C ILE A 485 15.26 6.59 20.46
N GLY A 486 15.94 6.02 21.45
CA GLY A 486 15.91 4.58 21.70
C GLY A 486 16.59 4.15 22.99
N PHE A 487 16.83 2.85 23.11
CA PHE A 487 17.52 2.20 24.22
C PHE A 487 18.65 1.31 23.67
N ASP A 488 19.83 1.40 24.27
CA ASP A 488 20.98 0.56 23.95
C ASP A 488 21.07 -0.59 24.96
N HIS A 489 20.97 -1.83 24.46
CA HIS A 489 21.04 -3.06 25.25
C HIS A 489 22.45 -3.66 25.25
N GLY A 490 23.40 -3.04 24.55
CA GLY A 490 24.76 -3.54 24.39
C GLY A 490 24.84 -4.79 23.49
N PRO A 491 26.06 -5.33 23.32
CA PRO A 491 26.27 -6.61 22.64
C PRO A 491 25.85 -7.78 23.55
N GLY A 492 25.39 -8.88 22.95
CA GLY A 492 25.04 -10.10 23.67
C GLY A 492 24.00 -9.96 24.80
N PRO A 493 22.93 -9.15 24.67
CA PRO A 493 22.03 -8.90 25.79
C PRO A 493 21.36 -10.19 26.27
N ARG A 494 21.09 -10.24 27.58
CA ARG A 494 20.35 -11.33 28.25
C ARG A 494 19.33 -10.71 29.19
N ASP A 495 18.06 -11.02 28.98
CA ASP A 495 16.94 -10.52 29.77
C ASP A 495 16.89 -8.98 29.89
N ALA A 496 17.31 -8.27 28.83
CA ALA A 496 17.24 -6.81 28.80
C ALA A 496 15.78 -6.33 28.64
N SER A 497 15.52 -5.08 29.03
CA SER A 497 14.19 -4.49 29.00
C SER A 497 14.22 -3.00 28.66
N TYR A 498 13.08 -2.46 28.23
CA TYR A 498 12.88 -1.02 28.07
C TYR A 498 11.44 -0.64 28.41
N ALA A 499 11.22 0.63 28.77
CA ALA A 499 9.90 1.22 28.91
C ALA A 499 9.93 2.69 28.48
N CYS A 500 8.97 3.10 27.63
CA CYS A 500 8.84 4.48 27.18
C CYS A 500 7.38 4.86 26.96
N ALA A 501 6.96 6.03 27.41
CA ALA A 501 5.69 6.64 27.06
C ALA A 501 5.89 7.65 25.92
N ILE A 502 5.04 7.58 24.91
CA ILE A 502 5.03 8.46 23.73
C ILE A 502 3.73 9.25 23.78
N VAL A 503 3.83 10.56 23.92
CA VAL A 503 2.69 11.47 24.10
C VAL A 503 2.62 12.43 22.91
N PRO A 504 1.73 12.19 21.93
CA PRO A 504 1.64 13.02 20.74
C PRO A 504 0.86 14.33 20.95
N GLY A 505 0.07 14.41 22.03
CA GLY A 505 -0.77 15.56 22.37
C GLY A 505 -0.18 16.46 23.46
N PRO A 506 -0.85 17.58 23.78
CA PRO A 506 -0.36 18.56 24.75
C PRO A 506 -0.48 18.12 26.21
N HIS A 507 -1.16 17.00 26.49
CA HIS A 507 -1.46 16.54 27.83
C HIS A 507 -0.62 15.31 28.16
N LEU A 508 0.19 15.39 29.21
CA LEU A 508 0.92 14.27 29.78
C LEU A 508 0.02 13.52 30.77
N PRO A 509 -0.50 12.32 30.45
CA PRO A 509 -1.31 11.56 31.39
C PRO A 509 -0.44 10.87 32.45
N GLU A 510 -1.06 10.53 33.58
CA GLU A 510 -0.44 9.68 34.60
C GLU A 510 -0.37 8.23 34.11
N VAL A 511 0.84 7.73 33.91
CA VAL A 511 1.14 6.39 33.42
C VAL A 511 1.90 5.60 34.48
N GLU A 512 1.45 4.39 34.76
CA GLU A 512 2.09 3.45 35.68
C GLU A 512 2.34 2.10 34.97
N VAL A 513 3.59 1.65 34.95
CA VAL A 513 3.95 0.31 34.44
C VAL A 513 3.75 -0.71 35.58
N LEU A 514 2.71 -1.53 35.47
CA LEU A 514 2.33 -2.51 36.50
C LEU A 514 3.18 -3.78 36.44
N ALA A 515 3.61 -4.16 35.24
CA ALA A 515 4.49 -5.31 35.01
C ALA A 515 5.23 -5.13 33.68
N ASN A 516 6.50 -5.53 33.63
CA ASN A 516 7.28 -5.61 32.40
C ASN A 516 8.26 -6.81 32.46
N THR A 517 7.71 -8.01 32.31
CA THR A 517 8.46 -9.28 32.30
C THR A 517 8.08 -10.12 31.07
N VAL A 518 8.84 -11.18 30.79
CA VAL A 518 8.49 -12.16 29.74
C VAL A 518 7.09 -12.72 29.93
N ALA A 519 6.70 -13.01 31.18
CA ALA A 519 5.40 -13.59 31.51
C ALA A 519 4.25 -12.59 31.47
N ARG A 520 4.51 -11.30 31.76
CA ARG A 520 3.45 -10.30 31.93
C ARG A 520 3.92 -8.89 31.59
N GLN A 521 3.17 -8.19 30.74
CA GLN A 521 3.33 -6.77 30.46
C GLN A 521 1.99 -6.06 30.64
N ALA A 522 1.92 -5.07 31.54
CA ALA A 522 0.68 -4.37 31.88
C ALA A 522 0.95 -2.91 32.24
N VAL A 523 0.04 -2.03 31.82
CA VAL A 523 0.14 -0.58 32.00
C VAL A 523 -1.20 -0.03 32.46
N ARG A 524 -1.16 0.90 33.42
CA ARG A 524 -2.29 1.72 33.83
C ARG A 524 -2.11 3.16 33.32
N CYS A 525 -3.18 3.73 32.80
CA CYS A 525 -3.25 5.15 32.44
C CYS A 525 -4.60 5.69 32.92
N GLY A 526 -4.58 6.57 33.93
CA GLY A 526 -5.80 6.97 34.64
C GLY A 526 -6.58 5.77 35.19
N GLY A 527 -7.87 5.67 34.85
CA GLY A 527 -8.74 4.57 35.28
C GLY A 527 -8.68 3.29 34.42
N VAL A 528 -7.86 3.26 33.36
CA VAL A 528 -7.80 2.14 32.40
C VAL A 528 -6.53 1.33 32.63
N VAL A 529 -6.69 0.00 32.67
CA VAL A 529 -5.57 -0.95 32.70
C VAL A 529 -5.60 -1.78 31.42
N LEU A 530 -4.48 -1.82 30.72
CA LEU A 530 -4.27 -2.67 29.55
C LEU A 530 -3.17 -3.69 29.86
N GLU A 531 -3.40 -4.93 29.45
CA GLU A 531 -2.49 -6.05 29.66
C GLU A 531 -2.26 -6.79 28.34
N ARG A 532 -1.04 -7.30 28.14
CA ARG A 532 -0.70 -8.13 26.99
C ARG A 532 -1.61 -9.37 26.97
N PRO A 533 -2.33 -9.63 25.86
CA PRO A 533 -3.23 -10.78 25.73
C PRO A 533 -2.55 -12.14 25.87
#